data_AF-A0AAF0EUB3-F1
#
_entry.id   AF-A0AAF0EUB3-F1
#
_cell.length_a   1.000
_cell.length_b   1.000
_cell.length_c   1.000
_cell.angle_alpha   90.00
_cell.angle_beta   90.00
_cell.angle_gamma   90.00
#
_symmetry.space_group_name_H-M   'P 1'
#
loop_
_entity.id
_entity.type
_entity.pdbx_description
1 polymer ?
#
loop_
_entity_poly.entity_id
_entity_poly.type
_entity_poly.pdbx_seq_one_letter_code
_entity_poly.pdbx_strand_id
1 'polypeptide(L)'
;MDAADGPVKDDLNPTRQKKSIHEYAQLDQEDESLRRWKESLGISASATQGALDPNAPKLTIHSLALESPQIKSGSVSIQLDKPNALEQLAKHPLQIPEGIEYTVVIKFTVGREVLSGLKYLHVVRRAGVPVDRAEEMIGSYPPRVEPYTKRFAPNEAPSGMLARAGSNTVRSRIIDDDGVVYADFTWAFKVSKSVR
;
A
#
# COMPACT_ATOMS: atom_id res chain seq x y z
N MET A 1 31.78 -24.21 39.56
CA MET A 1 32.72 -24.08 38.43
C MET A 1 31.91 -24.22 37.18
N ASP A 2 31.58 -23.05 36.63
CA ASP A 2 30.85 -22.83 35.38
C ASP A 2 31.52 -23.49 34.17
N ALA A 3 30.71 -23.96 33.23
CA ALA A 3 31.01 -23.90 31.81
C ALA A 3 29.70 -23.69 31.05
N ALA A 4 29.61 -22.54 30.39
CA ALA A 4 28.44 -22.00 29.73
C ALA A 4 28.18 -22.68 28.38
N ASP A 5 26.92 -23.05 28.12
CA ASP A 5 26.41 -23.29 26.78
C ASP A 5 25.77 -21.97 26.30
N GLY A 6 26.49 -21.25 25.45
CA GLY A 6 26.07 -19.96 24.91
C GLY A 6 25.02 -20.13 23.81
N PRO A 7 24.14 -19.13 23.58
CA PRO A 7 23.06 -19.27 22.61
C PRO A 7 23.61 -19.28 21.18
N VAL A 8 23.14 -20.26 20.40
CA VAL A 8 23.32 -20.37 18.95
C VAL A 8 22.83 -19.07 18.30
N LYS A 9 23.73 -18.38 17.59
CA LYS A 9 23.40 -17.20 16.80
C LYS A 9 22.68 -17.64 15.53
N ASP A 10 21.43 -17.22 15.39
CA ASP A 10 20.69 -17.25 14.12
C ASP A 10 21.36 -16.26 13.14
N ASP A 11 22.25 -16.77 12.29
CA ASP A 11 22.79 -16.05 11.15
C ASP A 11 21.70 -15.96 10.05
N LEU A 12 20.83 -14.96 10.16
CA LEU A 12 19.94 -14.52 9.10
C LEU A 12 20.78 -13.96 7.93
N ASN A 13 21.09 -14.85 6.98
CA ASN A 13 21.74 -14.53 5.71
C ASN A 13 20.91 -13.50 4.88
N PRO A 14 21.46 -12.32 4.50
CA PRO A 14 20.71 -11.26 3.82
C PRO A 14 20.55 -11.43 2.30
N THR A 15 21.01 -12.51 1.67
CA THR A 15 20.82 -12.72 0.22
C THR A 15 19.67 -13.68 -0.10
N ARG A 16 18.42 -13.24 0.09
CA ARG A 16 17.29 -13.90 -0.61
C ARG A 16 17.31 -13.45 -2.07
N GLN A 17 17.90 -14.25 -2.95
CA GLN A 17 17.66 -14.10 -4.39
C GLN A 17 16.16 -14.20 -4.65
N LYS A 18 15.57 -13.13 -5.22
CA LYS A 18 14.18 -13.11 -5.69
C LYS A 18 14.07 -14.09 -6.86
N LYS A 19 13.63 -15.33 -6.61
CA LYS A 19 13.35 -16.29 -7.71
C LYS A 19 11.97 -16.02 -8.28
N SER A 20 11.76 -16.35 -9.56
CA SER A 20 10.46 -16.19 -10.20
C SER A 20 9.45 -17.25 -9.70
N ILE A 21 8.14 -16.96 -9.81
CA ILE A 21 7.10 -17.93 -9.43
C ILE A 21 7.21 -19.23 -10.24
N HIS A 22 7.67 -19.16 -11.49
CA HIS A 22 7.90 -20.33 -12.33
C HIS A 22 9.04 -21.23 -11.82
N GLU A 23 10.15 -20.63 -11.37
CA GLU A 23 11.24 -21.39 -10.75
C GLU A 23 10.79 -22.01 -9.42
N TYR A 24 10.04 -21.26 -8.60
CA TYR A 24 9.42 -21.80 -7.40
C TYR A 24 8.35 -22.86 -7.69
N ALA A 25 7.71 -22.88 -8.86
CA ALA A 25 6.72 -23.91 -9.18
C ALA A 25 7.38 -25.22 -9.63
N GLN A 26 8.55 -25.15 -10.28
CA GLN A 26 9.29 -26.32 -10.75
C GLN A 26 10.13 -26.99 -9.66
N LEU A 27 10.74 -26.20 -8.76
CA LEU A 27 11.53 -26.72 -7.63
C LEU A 27 10.67 -27.49 -6.60
N ASP A 28 9.37 -27.21 -6.55
CA ASP A 28 8.51 -27.58 -5.42
C ASP A 28 7.48 -28.68 -5.75
N GLN A 29 7.64 -29.37 -6.89
CA GLN A 29 6.76 -30.48 -7.26
C GLN A 29 6.85 -31.66 -6.29
N GLU A 30 7.98 -31.82 -5.59
CA GLU A 30 8.26 -32.99 -4.74
C GLU A 30 8.04 -32.75 -3.23
N ASP A 31 7.69 -31.52 -2.79
CA ASP A 31 7.53 -31.19 -1.37
C ASP A 31 6.08 -30.83 -1.00
N GLU A 32 5.36 -31.80 -0.42
CA GLU A 32 3.98 -31.64 0.05
C GLU A 32 3.86 -30.58 1.17
N SER A 33 4.86 -30.46 2.04
CA SER A 33 4.85 -29.51 3.15
C SER A 33 4.96 -28.07 2.67
N LEU A 34 5.78 -27.87 1.63
CA LEU A 34 5.99 -26.57 1.00
C LEU A 34 4.79 -26.14 0.15
N ARG A 35 4.11 -27.11 -0.49
CA ARG A 35 2.81 -26.89 -1.14
C ARG A 35 1.73 -26.46 -0.15
N ARG A 36 1.57 -27.15 0.98
CA ARG A 36 0.58 -26.78 2.01
C ARG A 36 0.90 -25.42 2.65
N TRP A 37 2.17 -25.11 2.85
CA TRP A 37 2.60 -23.79 3.31
C TRP A 37 2.25 -22.69 2.28
N LYS A 38 2.50 -22.90 0.98
CA LYS A 38 2.10 -21.96 -0.09
C LYS A 38 0.59 -21.80 -0.21
N GLU A 39 -0.16 -22.89 -0.10
CA GLU A 39 -1.63 -22.85 -0.06
C GLU A 39 -2.11 -22.03 1.15
N SER A 40 -1.48 -22.17 2.31
CA SER A 40 -1.76 -21.34 3.49
C SER A 40 -1.46 -19.85 3.28
N LEU A 41 -0.53 -19.53 2.37
CA LEU A 41 -0.22 -18.15 1.94
C LEU A 41 -1.12 -17.65 0.80
N GLY A 42 -2.10 -18.45 0.35
CA GLY A 42 -2.99 -18.12 -0.77
C GLY A 42 -2.34 -18.25 -2.15
N ILE A 43 -1.16 -18.85 -2.25
CA ILE A 43 -0.45 -19.12 -3.50
C ILE A 43 -0.90 -20.49 -4.01
N SER A 44 -2.11 -20.56 -4.58
CA SER A 44 -2.59 -21.78 -5.26
C SER A 44 -2.38 -21.68 -6.78
N ALA A 45 -2.26 -22.83 -7.44
CA ALA A 45 -2.16 -22.90 -8.90
C ALA A 45 -3.34 -22.22 -9.61
N SER A 46 -4.52 -22.20 -8.97
CA SER A 46 -5.73 -21.53 -9.49
C SER A 46 -5.72 -20.00 -9.25
N ALA A 47 -5.23 -19.54 -8.08
CA ALA A 47 -5.08 -18.12 -7.77
C ALA A 47 -4.03 -17.42 -8.67
N THR A 48 -3.06 -18.19 -9.16
CA THR A 48 -2.02 -17.73 -10.08
C THR A 48 -2.48 -17.77 -11.55
N GLN A 49 -3.33 -18.71 -11.98
CA GLN A 49 -3.76 -18.81 -13.38
C GLN A 49 -4.45 -17.54 -13.95
N GLY A 50 -5.21 -16.80 -13.13
CA GLY A 50 -5.80 -15.52 -13.54
C GLY A 50 -4.87 -14.30 -13.38
N ALA A 51 -3.80 -14.42 -12.59
CA ALA A 51 -2.85 -13.35 -12.27
C ALA A 51 -1.53 -13.43 -13.08
N LEU A 52 -1.41 -14.44 -13.94
CA LEU A 52 -0.24 -14.73 -14.79
C LEU A 52 -0.40 -14.22 -16.23
N ASP A 53 -1.17 -13.16 -16.48
CA ASP A 53 -1.00 -12.45 -17.76
C ASP A 53 0.43 -11.85 -17.76
N PRO A 54 1.32 -12.29 -18.67
CA PRO A 54 2.69 -11.76 -18.74
C PRO A 54 2.72 -10.26 -19.01
N ASN A 55 1.62 -9.66 -19.48
CA ASN A 55 1.49 -8.23 -19.71
C ASN A 55 0.82 -7.47 -18.55
N ALA A 56 0.30 -8.15 -17.52
CA ALA A 56 -0.32 -7.48 -16.39
C ALA A 56 0.68 -6.55 -15.66
N PRO A 57 0.26 -5.38 -15.17
CA PRO A 57 1.10 -4.57 -14.30
C PRO A 57 1.53 -5.38 -13.06
N LYS A 58 2.75 -5.14 -12.54
CA LYS A 58 3.21 -5.79 -11.31
C LYS A 58 2.28 -5.44 -10.14
N LEU A 59 1.85 -4.18 -10.08
CA LEU A 59 0.90 -3.67 -9.11
C LEU A 59 -0.04 -2.68 -9.81
N THR A 60 -1.33 -2.78 -9.52
CA THR A 60 -2.34 -1.81 -9.97
C THR A 60 -3.07 -1.28 -8.76
N ILE A 61 -3.07 0.04 -8.54
CA ILE A 61 -3.90 0.66 -7.51
C ILE A 61 -5.27 0.98 -8.09
N HIS A 62 -6.32 0.48 -7.44
CA HIS A 62 -7.70 0.71 -7.83
C HIS A 62 -8.29 1.93 -7.12
N SER A 63 -8.07 2.05 -5.82
CA SER A 63 -8.57 3.21 -5.08
C SER A 63 -7.78 3.55 -3.83
N LEU A 64 -7.90 4.81 -3.43
CA LEU A 64 -7.46 5.35 -2.14
C LEU A 64 -8.68 5.96 -1.46
N ALA A 65 -8.95 5.58 -0.22
CA ALA A 65 -10.02 6.14 0.58
C ALA A 65 -9.51 6.66 1.92
N LEU A 66 -10.16 7.70 2.43
CA LEU A 66 -10.08 8.12 3.82
C LEU A 66 -11.40 7.69 4.46
N GLU A 67 -11.34 6.65 5.29
CA GLU A 67 -12.48 6.13 6.06
C GLU A 67 -12.52 6.83 7.41
N SER A 68 -13.68 7.35 7.80
CA SER A 68 -13.89 7.93 9.13
C SER A 68 -15.38 7.90 9.47
N PRO A 69 -15.76 7.49 10.69
CA PRO A 69 -17.15 7.57 11.14
C PRO A 69 -17.65 9.02 11.23
N GLN A 70 -16.74 10.01 11.27
CA GLN A 70 -17.06 11.44 11.32
C GLN A 70 -17.37 12.02 9.93
N ILE A 71 -17.15 11.26 8.86
CA ILE A 71 -17.57 11.63 7.51
C ILE A 71 -18.99 11.10 7.28
N LYS A 72 -19.91 11.94 6.79
CA LYS A 72 -21.34 11.56 6.61
C LYS A 72 -21.54 10.30 5.76
N SER A 73 -20.73 10.11 4.71
CA SER A 73 -20.73 8.92 3.85
C SER A 73 -19.90 7.75 4.40
N GLY A 74 -19.28 7.90 5.56
CA GLY A 74 -18.31 6.97 6.16
C GLY A 74 -16.92 7.02 5.52
N SER A 75 -16.80 7.51 4.29
CA SER A 75 -15.52 7.68 3.60
C SER A 75 -15.57 8.70 2.48
N VAL A 76 -14.39 9.18 2.10
CA VAL A 76 -14.15 9.90 0.85
C VAL A 76 -13.08 9.15 0.06
N SER A 77 -13.29 8.92 -1.24
CA SER A 77 -12.42 8.04 -2.03
C SER A 77 -12.05 8.60 -3.41
N ILE A 78 -10.90 8.14 -3.89
CA ILE A 78 -10.33 8.36 -5.21
C ILE A 78 -10.35 7.02 -5.93
N GLN A 79 -10.98 6.97 -7.10
CA GLN A 79 -10.93 5.80 -7.97
C GLN A 79 -9.79 6.01 -8.97
N LEU A 80 -8.67 5.35 -8.75
CA LEU A 80 -7.41 5.52 -9.50
C LEU A 80 -7.37 4.71 -10.80
N ASP A 81 -8.29 3.76 -10.96
CA ASP A 81 -8.51 3.00 -12.18
C ASP A 81 -9.39 3.72 -13.20
N LYS A 82 -10.04 4.83 -12.81
CA LYS A 82 -10.86 5.63 -13.71
C LYS A 82 -10.02 6.65 -14.49
N PRO A 83 -10.27 6.83 -15.80
CA PRO A 83 -9.59 7.83 -16.59
C PRO A 83 -9.82 9.23 -15.99
N ASN A 84 -8.78 10.06 -16.02
CA ASN A 84 -8.78 11.46 -15.58
C ASN A 84 -9.12 11.69 -14.09
N ALA A 85 -9.13 10.67 -13.24
CA ALA A 85 -9.47 10.81 -11.83
C ALA A 85 -8.53 11.79 -11.09
N LEU A 86 -7.22 11.67 -11.33
CA LEU A 86 -6.21 12.55 -10.74
C LEU A 86 -6.31 14.00 -11.24
N GLU A 87 -6.63 14.18 -12.52
CA GLU A 87 -6.83 15.51 -13.11
C GLU A 87 -8.06 16.21 -12.53
N GLN A 88 -9.14 15.45 -12.33
CA GLN A 88 -10.35 15.96 -11.68
C GLN A 88 -10.07 16.37 -10.23
N LEU A 89 -9.25 15.61 -9.50
CA LEU A 89 -8.85 15.95 -8.13
C LEU A 89 -7.96 17.19 -8.04
N ALA A 90 -7.13 17.44 -9.04
CA ALA A 90 -6.36 18.68 -9.10
C ALA A 90 -7.29 19.90 -9.24
N LYS A 91 -8.40 19.78 -9.98
CA LYS A 91 -9.41 20.84 -10.16
C LYS A 91 -10.40 20.93 -8.99
N HIS A 92 -10.77 19.78 -8.45
CA HIS A 92 -11.77 19.60 -7.39
C HIS A 92 -11.18 18.75 -6.26
N PRO A 93 -10.37 19.36 -5.36
CA PRO A 93 -9.75 18.64 -4.26
C PRO A 93 -10.79 18.00 -3.32
N LEU A 94 -10.44 16.84 -2.76
CA LEU A 94 -11.26 16.20 -1.74
C LEU A 94 -11.47 17.12 -0.54
N GLN A 95 -12.68 17.16 0.00
CA GLN A 95 -12.97 17.90 1.23
C GLN A 95 -12.80 16.96 2.43
N ILE A 96 -11.91 17.34 3.34
CA ILE A 96 -11.65 16.58 4.57
C ILE A 96 -11.95 17.49 5.76
N PRO A 97 -12.94 17.19 6.61
CA PRO A 97 -13.19 17.96 7.82
C PRO A 97 -11.95 17.99 8.73
N GLU A 98 -11.63 19.14 9.30
CA GLU A 98 -10.49 19.28 10.21
C GLU A 98 -10.67 18.52 11.53
N GLY A 99 -9.57 18.01 12.09
CA GLY A 99 -9.54 17.38 13.41
C GLY A 99 -10.31 16.06 13.50
N ILE A 100 -10.67 15.45 12.36
CA ILE A 100 -11.24 14.10 12.37
C ILE A 100 -10.13 13.07 12.42
N GLU A 101 -10.38 11.98 13.11
CA GLU A 101 -9.60 10.76 12.96
C GLU A 101 -10.05 10.05 11.68
N TYR A 102 -9.10 9.60 10.87
CA TYR A 102 -9.36 8.85 9.66
C TYR A 102 -8.36 7.71 9.50
N THR A 103 -8.78 6.69 8.77
CA THR A 103 -7.92 5.59 8.31
C THR A 103 -7.75 5.70 6.81
N VAL A 104 -6.51 5.71 6.33
CA VAL A 104 -6.25 5.54 4.89
C VAL A 104 -6.47 4.09 4.52
N VAL A 105 -7.16 3.86 3.41
CA VAL A 105 -7.39 2.52 2.86
C VAL A 105 -7.01 2.52 1.39
N ILE A 106 -6.11 1.62 1.01
CA ILE A 106 -5.75 1.40 -0.40
C ILE A 106 -6.27 0.04 -0.87
N LYS A 107 -6.82 0.03 -2.08
CA LYS A 107 -7.19 -1.20 -2.79
C LYS A 107 -6.28 -1.37 -4.00
N PHE A 108 -5.64 -2.53 -4.11
CA PHE A 108 -4.67 -2.79 -5.18
C PHE A 108 -4.64 -4.28 -5.53
N THR A 109 -4.24 -4.60 -6.75
CA THR A 109 -3.95 -5.98 -7.19
C THR A 109 -2.46 -6.16 -7.42
N VAL A 110 -1.99 -7.39 -7.23
CA VAL A 110 -0.63 -7.81 -7.57
C VAL A 110 -0.74 -8.83 -8.69
N GLY A 111 -0.02 -8.56 -9.78
CA GLY A 111 0.02 -9.40 -10.97
C GLY A 111 1.23 -10.32 -10.96
N ARG A 112 1.93 -10.38 -12.10
CA ARG A 112 3.11 -11.21 -12.48
C ARG A 112 3.94 -11.95 -11.42
N GLU A 113 4.24 -11.36 -10.26
CA GLU A 113 5.17 -11.94 -9.30
C GLU A 113 4.85 -11.53 -7.85
N VAL A 114 5.42 -12.27 -6.89
CA VAL A 114 5.32 -11.91 -5.48
C VAL A 114 6.09 -10.60 -5.27
N LEU A 115 5.39 -9.59 -4.76
CA LEU A 115 6.01 -8.33 -4.35
C LEU A 115 6.28 -8.38 -2.86
N SER A 116 7.55 -8.29 -2.48
CA SER A 116 7.99 -8.34 -1.09
C SER A 116 8.54 -7.00 -0.64
N GLY A 117 8.34 -6.68 0.65
CA GLY A 117 8.89 -5.47 1.24
C GLY A 117 8.20 -4.19 0.76
N LEU A 118 6.92 -4.26 0.38
CA LEU A 118 6.20 -3.09 -0.10
C LEU A 118 6.03 -2.07 1.03
N LYS A 119 6.32 -0.81 0.72
CA LYS A 119 6.18 0.37 1.57
C LYS A 119 5.30 1.40 0.89
N TYR A 120 4.44 2.03 1.68
CA TYR A 120 3.69 3.21 1.28
C TYR A 120 4.41 4.45 1.77
N LEU A 121 4.64 5.41 0.88
CA LEU A 121 5.23 6.70 1.21
C LEU A 121 4.24 7.77 0.83
N HIS A 122 4.03 8.74 1.71
CA HIS A 122 3.33 9.96 1.35
C HIS A 122 4.10 11.19 1.79
N VAL A 123 3.98 12.25 0.99
CA VAL A 123 4.48 13.58 1.32
C VAL A 123 3.36 14.58 1.09
N VAL A 124 2.93 15.25 2.16
CA VAL A 124 1.96 16.34 2.11
C VAL A 124 2.72 17.64 1.94
N ARG A 125 2.31 18.42 0.94
CA ARG A 125 2.82 19.77 0.67
C ARG A 125 1.71 20.79 0.77
N ARG A 126 2.02 21.94 1.37
CA ARG A 126 1.16 23.13 1.39
C ARG A 126 1.89 24.25 0.68
N ALA A 127 1.26 24.84 -0.34
CA ALA A 127 1.89 25.86 -1.19
C ALA A 127 3.29 25.45 -1.69
N GLY A 128 3.47 24.17 -2.05
CA GLY A 128 4.74 23.61 -2.50
C GLY A 128 5.73 23.23 -1.39
N VAL A 129 5.52 23.67 -0.15
CA VAL A 129 6.38 23.38 1.00
C VAL A 129 5.95 22.06 1.66
N PRO A 130 6.86 21.09 1.88
CA PRO A 130 6.53 19.87 2.63
C PRO A 130 6.12 20.21 4.07
N VAL A 131 4.97 19.71 4.51
CA VAL A 131 4.43 19.92 5.86
C VAL A 131 4.26 18.62 6.63
N ASP A 132 4.17 17.49 5.94
CA ASP A 132 4.07 16.17 6.58
C ASP A 132 4.65 15.08 5.65
N ARG A 133 5.18 14.01 6.27
CA ARG A 133 5.77 12.86 5.60
C ARG A 133 5.51 11.61 6.44
N ALA A 134 5.04 10.55 5.80
CA ALA A 134 4.98 9.24 6.43
C ALA A 134 5.47 8.15 5.49
N GLU A 135 6.01 7.11 6.11
CA GLU A 135 6.38 5.85 5.49
C GLU A 135 5.78 4.73 6.33
N GLU A 136 5.07 3.80 5.69
CA GLU A 136 4.49 2.66 6.39
C GLU A 136 4.75 1.36 5.61
N MET A 137 5.23 0.33 6.31
CA MET A 137 5.40 -1.00 5.76
C MET A 137 4.02 -1.61 5.46
N ILE A 138 3.80 -1.95 4.20
CA ILE A 138 2.57 -2.59 3.74
C ILE A 138 2.72 -4.11 3.94
N GLY A 139 3.81 -4.70 3.46
CA GLY A 139 4.13 -6.13 3.60
C GLY A 139 4.53 -6.82 2.29
N SER A 140 4.33 -8.13 2.24
CA SER A 140 4.55 -8.93 1.03
C SER A 140 3.23 -9.49 0.50
N TYR A 141 3.06 -9.47 -0.81
CA TYR A 141 1.81 -9.78 -1.48
C TYR A 141 2.05 -10.69 -2.69
N PRO A 142 1.48 -11.90 -2.71
CA PRO A 142 1.53 -12.75 -3.90
C PRO A 142 0.58 -12.24 -5.00
N PRO A 143 0.73 -12.74 -6.24
CA PRO A 143 -0.23 -12.49 -7.29
C PRO A 143 -1.61 -13.00 -6.93
N ARG A 144 -2.66 -12.22 -7.23
CA ARG A 144 -4.04 -12.70 -7.21
C ARG A 144 -4.97 -11.80 -8.01
N VAL A 145 -6.11 -12.36 -8.42
CA VAL A 145 -7.15 -11.65 -9.18
C VAL A 145 -7.92 -10.68 -8.29
N GLU A 146 -8.29 -11.07 -7.07
CA GLU A 146 -9.07 -10.23 -6.17
C GLU A 146 -8.22 -9.09 -5.57
N PRO A 147 -8.73 -7.85 -5.50
CA PRO A 147 -7.96 -6.76 -4.89
C PRO A 147 -7.63 -6.99 -3.41
N TYR A 148 -6.38 -6.72 -3.02
CA TYR A 148 -5.96 -6.50 -1.63
C TYR A 148 -6.56 -5.22 -1.08
N THR A 149 -6.83 -5.23 0.22
CA THR A 149 -7.22 -4.03 0.98
C THR A 149 -6.22 -3.86 2.13
N LYS A 150 -5.44 -2.78 2.11
CA LYS A 150 -4.60 -2.38 3.25
C LYS A 150 -5.26 -1.21 3.94
N ARG A 151 -5.47 -1.34 5.25
CA ARG A 151 -5.80 -0.25 6.16
C ARG A 151 -4.53 0.15 6.90
N PHE A 152 -4.24 1.44 6.90
CA PHE A 152 -3.11 2.02 7.62
C PHE A 152 -3.51 2.35 9.06
N ALA A 153 -2.56 2.74 9.90
CA ALA A 153 -2.90 3.22 11.24
C ALA A 153 -3.80 4.48 11.16
N PRO A 154 -4.73 4.67 12.12
CA PRO A 154 -5.50 5.90 12.21
C PRO A 154 -4.59 7.13 12.32
N ASN A 155 -4.99 8.23 11.69
CA ASN A 155 -4.30 9.51 11.74
C ASN A 155 -5.33 10.64 11.86
N GLU A 156 -4.90 11.81 12.33
CA GLU A 156 -5.76 12.98 12.53
C GLU A 156 -5.59 14.02 11.42
N ALA A 157 -6.69 14.54 10.89
CA ALA A 157 -6.66 15.59 9.90
C ALA A 157 -6.18 16.91 10.52
N PRO A 158 -5.26 17.65 9.87
CA PRO A 158 -4.73 18.89 10.43
C PRO A 158 -5.84 19.92 10.63
N SER A 159 -5.72 20.74 11.68
CA SER A 159 -6.73 21.71 12.07
C SER A 159 -6.22 23.14 12.18
N GLY A 160 -7.15 24.09 12.22
CA GLY A 160 -6.88 25.52 12.39
C GLY A 160 -6.86 26.32 11.09
N MET A 161 -6.82 27.65 11.23
CA MET A 161 -6.97 28.58 10.11
C MET A 161 -5.92 28.39 9.01
N LEU A 162 -4.69 28.07 9.38
CA LEU A 162 -3.61 27.80 8.44
C LEU A 162 -3.76 26.45 7.71
N ALA A 163 -4.35 25.44 8.37
CA ALA A 163 -4.62 24.15 7.72
C ALA A 163 -5.73 24.26 6.66
N ARG A 164 -6.70 25.13 6.93
CA ARG A 164 -7.80 25.48 6.01
C ARG A 164 -7.39 26.46 4.91
N ALA A 165 -6.22 27.09 5.03
CA ALA A 165 -5.73 28.04 4.03
C ALA A 165 -5.19 27.30 2.80
N GLY A 166 -6.00 27.25 1.74
CA GLY A 166 -5.62 26.68 0.46
C GLY A 166 -5.77 25.16 0.37
N SER A 167 -5.17 24.59 -0.67
CA SER A 167 -5.15 23.14 -0.90
C SER A 167 -3.82 22.53 -0.46
N ASN A 168 -3.89 21.32 0.08
CA ASN A 168 -2.74 20.48 0.32
C ASN A 168 -2.61 19.49 -0.84
N THR A 169 -1.38 19.27 -1.29
CA THR A 169 -1.05 18.31 -2.33
C THR A 169 -0.32 17.14 -1.70
N VAL A 170 -0.75 15.93 -2.00
CA VAL A 170 -0.14 14.69 -1.49
C VAL A 170 0.48 13.94 -2.65
N ARG A 171 1.77 13.66 -2.58
CA ARG A 171 2.40 12.67 -3.46
C ARG A 171 2.43 11.33 -2.71
N SER A 172 1.81 10.33 -3.30
CA SER A 172 1.70 8.97 -2.79
C SER A 172 2.53 8.03 -3.65
N ARG A 173 3.38 7.21 -3.04
CA ARG A 173 4.18 6.19 -3.71
C ARG A 173 4.06 4.83 -3.04
N ILE A 174 4.09 3.78 -3.85
CA ILE A 174 4.34 2.41 -3.39
C ILE A 174 5.69 1.98 -3.94
N ILE A 175 6.60 1.61 -3.05
CA ILE A 175 7.94 1.11 -3.41
C ILE A 175 8.23 -0.22 -2.71
N ASP A 176 9.23 -0.98 -3.14
CA ASP A 176 9.78 -2.09 -2.35
C ASP A 176 11.10 -1.71 -1.64
N ASP A 177 11.66 -2.66 -0.89
CA ASP A 177 12.94 -2.52 -0.19
C ASP A 177 14.13 -2.24 -1.13
N ASP A 178 14.04 -2.59 -2.41
CA ASP A 178 15.06 -2.30 -3.42
C ASP A 178 14.86 -0.91 -4.06
N GLY A 179 13.83 -0.17 -3.66
CA GLY A 179 13.51 1.16 -4.18
C GLY A 179 12.77 1.15 -5.52
N VAL A 180 12.29 -0.01 -6.00
CA VAL A 180 11.49 -0.09 -7.22
C VAL A 180 10.17 0.62 -6.98
N VAL A 181 9.81 1.56 -7.85
CA VAL A 181 8.55 2.31 -7.76
C VAL A 181 7.45 1.58 -8.53
N TYR A 182 6.43 1.15 -7.81
CA TYR A 182 5.27 0.43 -8.36
C TYR A 182 4.10 1.36 -8.66
N ALA A 183 3.98 2.44 -7.89
CA ALA A 183 3.00 3.49 -8.12
C ALA A 183 3.55 4.83 -7.66
N ASP A 184 3.21 5.89 -8.40
CA ASP A 184 3.56 7.27 -8.08
C ASP A 184 2.47 8.18 -8.61
N PHE A 185 1.71 8.79 -7.72
CA PHE A 185 0.61 9.67 -8.10
C PHE A 185 0.47 10.82 -7.12
N THR A 186 -0.11 11.91 -7.61
CA THR A 186 -0.34 13.11 -6.82
C THR A 186 -1.81 13.43 -6.80
N TRP A 187 -2.34 13.76 -5.63
CA TRP A 187 -3.72 14.16 -5.43
C TRP A 187 -3.79 15.35 -4.49
N ALA A 188 -4.97 16.00 -4.41
CA ALA A 188 -5.15 17.19 -3.60
C ALA A 188 -6.35 17.05 -2.67
N PHE A 189 -6.24 17.65 -1.49
CA PHE A 189 -7.34 17.83 -0.56
C PHE A 189 -7.37 19.25 0.00
N LYS A 190 -8.55 19.66 0.45
CA LYS A 190 -8.76 20.87 1.24
C LYS A 190 -9.33 20.48 2.59
N VAL A 191 -8.78 21.11 3.62
CA VAL A 191 -9.31 20.98 4.96
C VAL A 191 -10.53 21.88 5.07
N SER A 192 -11.69 21.30 5.40
CA SER A 192 -12.93 22.04 5.63
C SER A 192 -13.18 22.19 7.13
N LYS A 193 -14.01 23.17 7.49
CA LYS A 193 -14.41 23.34 8.89
C LYS A 193 -15.16 22.08 9.35
N SER A 194 -14.84 21.61 10.55
CA SER A 194 -15.58 20.52 11.18
C SER A 194 -17.07 20.86 11.23
N VAL A 195 -17.90 19.93 10.75
CA VAL A 195 -19.36 20.03 10.91
C VAL A 195 -19.63 19.47 12.30
N ARG A 196 -19.83 20.36 13.27
CA ARG A 196 -20.33 20.00 14.60
C ARG A 196 -21.73 19.41 14.49
#